data_AF-A0AAN0Z6D0-F1
#
_entry.id   AF-A0AAN0Z6D0-F1
#
_cell.length_a   1.000
_cell.length_b   1.000
_cell.length_c   1.000
_cell.angle_alpha   90.00
_cell.angle_beta   90.00
_cell.angle_gamma   90.00
#
_symmetry.space_group_name_H-M   'P 1'
#
loop_
_entity.id
_entity.type
_entity.pdbx_description
1 polymer ?
#
loop_
_entity_poly.entity_id
_entity_poly.type
_entity_poly.pdbx_seq_one_letter_code
_entity_poly.pdbx_strand_id
1 'polypeptide(L)' 'MWADIFGRPIGDDENFFAIGGDSLSAVNLVLALQKQHNVRIELETFFAAPTIAGLARCCAESEATAGSRAAASA' A
#
# COMPACT_ATOMS: atom_id res chain seq x y z
N MET A 1 -8.24 -7.57 -4.15
CA MET A 1 -8.04 -7.27 -2.71
C MET A 1 -9.01 -6.20 -2.21
N TRP A 2 -8.92 -4.93 -2.64
CA TRP A 2 -9.85 -3.87 -2.17
C TRP A 2 -11.27 -4.10 -2.66
N ALA A 3 -11.43 -4.45 -3.95
CA ALA A 3 -12.73 -4.76 -4.50
C ALA A 3 -13.44 -5.94 -3.79
N ASP A 4 -12.66 -6.86 -3.21
CA ASP A 4 -13.20 -7.99 -2.44
C ASP A 4 -13.72 -7.53 -1.07
N ILE A 5 -13.12 -6.49 -0.48
CA ILE A 5 -13.54 -5.90 0.80
C ILE A 5 -14.85 -5.13 0.61
N PHE A 6 -14.96 -4.35 -0.47
CA PHE A 6 -16.08 -3.42 -0.71
C PHE A 6 -17.17 -3.97 -1.64
N GLY A 7 -16.95 -5.13 -2.25
CA GLY A 7 -17.89 -5.75 -3.20
C GLY A 7 -18.09 -4.95 -4.50
N ARG A 8 -17.19 -4.01 -4.82
CA ARG A 8 -17.24 -3.20 -6.05
C ARG A 8 -15.84 -2.80 -6.51
N PRO A 9 -15.65 -2.46 -7.79
CA PRO A 9 -14.41 -1.82 -8.25
C PRO A 9 -14.13 -0.54 -7.45
N ILE A 10 -12.86 -0.34 -7.08
CA ILE A 10 -12.39 0.83 -6.34
C ILE A 10 -11.42 1.60 -7.23
N GLY A 11 -11.62 2.91 -7.34
CA GLY A 11 -10.71 3.82 -8.00
C GLY A 11 -9.36 3.92 -7.28
N ASP A 12 -8.33 4.26 -8.02
CA ASP A 12 -6.97 4.40 -7.52
C ASP A 12 -6.81 5.53 -6.48
N ASP A 13 -7.58 6.60 -6.64
CA ASP A 13 -7.62 7.76 -5.74
C ASP A 13 -8.68 7.67 -4.63
N GLU A 14 -9.47 6.59 -4.57
CA GLU A 14 -10.47 6.44 -3.52
C GLU A 14 -9.82 6.15 -2.17
N ASN A 15 -10.13 7.00 -1.18
CA ASN A 15 -9.63 6.84 0.17
C ASN A 15 -10.36 5.70 0.88
N PHE A 16 -9.59 4.69 1.34
CA PHE A 16 -10.07 3.48 2.00
C PHE A 16 -11.06 3.75 3.13
N PHE A 17 -10.76 4.74 3.98
CA PHE A 17 -11.60 5.08 5.13
C PHE A 17 -12.83 5.88 4.71
N ALA A 18 -12.72 6.72 3.67
CA ALA A 18 -13.84 7.50 3.15
C ALA A 18 -14.93 6.62 2.51
N ILE A 19 -14.54 5.45 1.97
CA ILE A 19 -15.46 4.49 1.37
C ILE A 19 -15.97 3.42 2.36
N GLY A 20 -15.70 3.60 3.66
CA GLY A 20 -16.23 2.74 4.73
C GLY A 20 -15.29 1.64 5.23
N GLY A 21 -14.01 1.68 4.88
CA GLY A 21 -13.00 0.77 5.41
C GLY A 21 -12.70 1.02 6.89
N ASP A 22 -12.30 -0.04 7.60
CA ASP A 22 -11.96 0.02 9.03
C ASP A 22 -10.50 -0.38 9.30
N SER A 23 -10.04 -0.18 10.54
CA SER A 23 -8.65 -0.46 10.91
C SER A 23 -8.27 -1.93 10.78
N LEU A 24 -9.20 -2.86 11.02
CA LEU A 24 -8.90 -4.30 10.98
C LEU A 24 -8.75 -4.78 9.54
N SER A 25 -9.67 -4.38 8.67
CA SER A 25 -9.60 -4.63 7.23
C SER A 25 -8.37 -3.96 6.61
N ALA A 26 -8.00 -2.75 7.02
CA ALA A 26 -6.75 -2.10 6.62
C ALA A 26 -5.51 -2.91 7.00
N VAL A 27 -5.41 -3.36 8.27
CA VAL A 27 -4.29 -4.19 8.74
C VAL A 27 -4.20 -5.51 7.96
N ASN A 28 -5.32 -6.21 7.80
CA ASN A 28 -5.37 -7.47 7.06
C ASN A 28 -4.97 -7.29 5.59
N LEU A 29 -5.42 -6.20 4.98
CA LEU A 29 -5.08 -5.83 3.60
C LEU A 29 -3.58 -5.57 3.46
N VAL A 30 -2.97 -4.79 4.35
CA VAL A 30 -1.53 -4.51 4.33
C VAL A 30 -0.72 -5.79 4.49
N LEU A 31 -1.07 -6.65 5.45
CA LEU A 31 -0.38 -7.94 5.64
C LEU A 31 -0.49 -8.84 4.41
N ALA A 32 -1.66 -8.88 3.78
CA ALA A 32 -1.86 -9.66 2.57
C ALA A 32 -1.08 -9.09 1.38
N LEU A 33 -1.00 -7.76 1.22
CA LEU A 33 -0.20 -7.11 0.18
C LEU A 33 1.29 -7.43 0.34
N GLN A 34 1.80 -7.29 1.56
CA GLN A 34 3.19 -7.63 1.88
C GLN A 34 3.50 -9.09 1.54
N LYS A 35 2.59 -10.00 1.89
CA LYS A 35 2.75 -11.44 1.62
C LYS A 35 2.69 -11.77 0.13
N GLN A 36 1.75 -11.17 -0.62
CA GLN A 36 1.55 -11.51 -2.03
C GLN A 36 2.59 -10.88 -2.96
N HIS A 37 3.05 -9.67 -2.65
CA HIS A 37 3.99 -8.92 -3.50
C HIS A 37 5.42 -8.93 -2.97
N ASN A 38 5.67 -9.56 -1.81
CA ASN A 38 6.98 -9.55 -1.14
C ASN A 38 7.52 -8.13 -0.92
N VAL A 39 6.61 -7.19 -0.64
CA VAL A 39 6.91 -5.79 -0.34
C VAL A 39 6.83 -5.53 1.16
N ARG A 40 7.51 -4.50 1.63
CA ARG A 40 7.37 -4.03 3.01
C ARG A 40 6.63 -2.70 2.99
N ILE A 41 5.39 -2.72 3.49
CA ILE A 41 4.54 -1.53 3.60
C ILE A 41 4.37 -1.22 5.08
N GLU A 42 4.90 -0.10 5.55
CA GLU A 42 4.66 0.31 6.94
C GLU A 42 3.21 0.73 7.12
N LEU A 43 2.61 0.37 8.25
CA LEU A 43 1.21 0.68 8.50
C LEU A 43 0.98 2.20 8.55
N GLU A 44 1.96 2.95 9.04
CA GLU A 44 1.97 4.42 9.01
C GLU A 44 1.88 4.96 7.58
N THR A 45 2.59 4.37 6.63
CA THR A 45 2.52 4.74 5.20
C THR A 45 1.10 4.54 4.65
N PHE A 46 0.44 3.44 5.03
CA PHE A 46 -0.95 3.20 4.64
C PHE A 46 -1.88 4.27 5.19
N PHE A 47 -1.75 4.63 6.47
CA PHE A 47 -2.59 5.67 7.07
C PHE A 47 -2.30 7.08 6.53
N ALA A 48 -1.06 7.35 6.14
CA ALA A 48 -0.67 8.64 5.55
C ALA A 48 -1.21 8.82 4.12
N ALA A 49 -1.29 7.74 3.34
CA ALA A 49 -1.78 7.75 1.97
C ALA A 49 -2.71 6.56 1.71
N PRO A 50 -3.95 6.58 2.25
CA PRO A 50 -4.87 5.44 2.24
C PRO A 50 -5.61 5.30 0.90
N THR A 51 -4.89 5.43 -0.20
CA THR A 51 -5.37 5.23 -1.57
C THR A 51 -4.45 4.23 -2.27
N ILE A 52 -4.95 3.56 -3.31
CA ILE A 52 -4.14 2.62 -4.09
C ILE A 52 -2.98 3.38 -4.77
N ALA A 53 -3.26 4.56 -5.35
CA ALA A 53 -2.25 5.41 -5.97
C ALA A 53 -1.17 5.86 -4.97
N GLY A 54 -1.59 6.22 -3.75
CA GLY A 54 -0.69 6.64 -2.68
C GLY A 54 0.27 5.53 -2.26
N LEU A 55 -0.28 4.33 -2.02
CA LEU A 55 0.52 3.15 -1.68
C LEU A 55 1.48 2.74 -2.79
N ALA A 56 1.03 2.75 -4.04
CA ALA A 56 1.86 2.41 -5.20
C ALA A 56 3.07 3.36 -5.32
N ARG A 57 2.86 4.66 -5.11
CA ARG A 57 3.93 5.66 -5.09
C ARG A 57 4.94 5.38 -3.98
N CYS A 58 4.49 5.12 -2.76
CA CYS A 58 5.39 4.83 -1.64
C CYS A 58 6.20 3.53 -1.85
N CYS A 59 5.62 2.53 -2.50
CA CYS A 59 6.35 1.31 -2.87
C CYS A 59 7.43 1.62 -3.91
N ALA A 60 7.10 2.39 -4.95
CA ALA A 60 8.06 2.78 -5.98
C ALA A 60 9.23 3.63 -5.41
N GLU A 61 8.94 4.55 -4.49
CA GLU A 61 9.97 5.35 -3.80
C GLU A 61 10.89 4.50 -2.92
N SER A 62 10.34 3.48 -2.26
CA SER A 62 11.13 2.55 -1.43
C SER A 62 12.09 1.70 -2.28
N GLU A 63 11.63 1.24 -3.45
CA GLU A 63 12.46 0.51 -4.41
C GLU A 63 13.56 1.39 -5.02
N ALA A 64 13.24 2.64 -5.39
CA ALA A 64 14.22 3.59 -5.92
C ALA A 64 15.33 3.91 -4.90
N THR A 65 14.97 4.05 -3.62
CA THR A 65 15.92 4.31 -2.53
C THR A 65 16.78 3.07 -2.21
N ALA A 66 16.26 1.86 -2.40
CA ALA A 66 17.03 0.63 -2.25
C ALA A 66 18.02 0.44 -3.41
N GLY A 67 17.59 0.70 -4.65
CA GLY A 67 18.44 0.63 -5.85
C GLY A 67 19.59 1.66 -5.82
N SER A 68 19.33 2.87 -5.33
CA SER A 68 20.37 3.91 -5.20
C SER A 68 21.41 3.60 -4.11
N ARG A 69 21.02 2.94 -3.00
CA ARG A 69 21.98 2.54 -1.94
C ARG A 69 22.83 1.33 -2.34
N ALA A 70 22.28 0.41 -3.13
CA ALA A 70 23.02 -0.73 -3.65
C ALA A 70 24.06 -0.32 -4.72
N ALA A 71 23.81 0.75 -5.48
CA ALA A 71 24.74 1.25 -6.50
C ALA A 71 25.90 2.08 -5.93
N ALA A 72 25.77 2.63 -4.72
CA ALA A 72 26.80 3.47 -4.09
C ALA A 72 27.88 2.68 -3.31
N SER A 73 27.79 1.35 -3.30
CA SER A 73 28.70 0.45 -2.58
C SER A 73 29.50 -0.50 -3.49
N ALA A 74 29.54 -0.23 -4.79
CA ALA A 74 30.34 -0.95 -5.80
C ALA A 74 31.39 0.00 -6.40
#